data_AF-A0AAD7EDM0-F1
#
_entry.id   AF-A0AAD7EDM0-F1
#
_cell.length_a   1.000
_cell.length_b   1.000
_cell.length_c   1.000
_cell.angle_alpha   90.00
_cell.angle_beta   90.00
_cell.angle_gamma   90.00
#
_symmetry.space_group_name_H-M   'P 1'
#
loop_
_entity.id
_entity.type
_entity.pdbx_description
1 polymer ?
#
loop_
_entity_poly.entity_id
_entity_poly.type
_entity_poly.pdbx_seq_one_letter_code
_entity_poly.pdbx_strand_id
1 'polypeptide(L)'
;YHKWAKKEGFHSALPGDREKQKEKEASDTLNSQPTFDNHLRDMPPKERIIPYSHEAFRQAAIEWLVATNQVGLDQSFLPSLISILTPSMSWTTQDGVHIPGRKSTREEIIEPFKRRMEQLKAKLNVSVQCVWIV
;
A
#
# COMPACT_ATOMS: atom_id res chain seq x y z
N TYR A 1 -46.35 30.91 -32.97
CA TYR A 1 -45.70 30.33 -31.78
C TYR A 1 -44.61 31.24 -31.20
N HIS A 2 -43.44 31.43 -31.85
CA HIS A 2 -42.33 32.24 -31.27
C HIS A 2 -42.72 33.66 -30.83
N LYS A 3 -43.57 34.36 -31.61
CA LYS A 3 -44.07 35.70 -31.25
C LYS A 3 -44.92 35.72 -29.98
N TRP A 4 -45.68 34.66 -29.74
CA TRP A 4 -46.49 34.48 -28.53
C TRP A 4 -45.62 34.08 -27.34
N ALA A 5 -44.72 33.10 -27.52
CA ALA A 5 -43.81 32.66 -26.47
C ALA A 5 -42.94 33.81 -25.94
N LYS A 6 -42.41 34.67 -26.83
CA LYS A 6 -41.65 35.87 -26.43
C LYS A 6 -42.49 36.89 -25.67
N LYS A 7 -43.77 37.03 -26.03
CA LYS A 7 -44.69 37.96 -25.37
C LYS A 7 -45.05 37.51 -23.95
N GLU A 8 -45.23 36.21 -23.75
CA GLU A 8 -45.55 35.59 -22.46
C GLU A 8 -44.32 35.23 -21.62
N GLY A 9 -43.11 35.56 -22.08
CA GLY A 9 -41.85 35.23 -21.39
C GLY A 9 -41.53 33.73 -21.35
N PHE A 10 -42.18 32.92 -22.19
CA PHE A 10 -41.98 31.48 -22.24
C PHE A 10 -40.75 31.12 -23.07
N HIS A 11 -39.91 30.24 -22.53
CA HIS A 11 -38.73 29.74 -23.22
C HIS A 11 -39.11 28.72 -24.29
N SER A 12 -38.72 28.96 -25.54
CA SER A 12 -39.05 28.04 -26.64
C SER A 12 -38.31 26.72 -26.46
N ALA A 13 -39.07 25.64 -26.21
CA ALA A 13 -38.55 24.28 -26.08
C ALA A 13 -38.60 23.49 -27.41
N LEU A 14 -38.81 24.18 -28.54
CA LEU A 14 -38.81 23.54 -29.85
C LEU A 14 -37.42 22.96 -30.16
N PRO A 15 -37.33 21.79 -30.82
CA PRO A 15 -36.06 21.11 -31.07
C PRO A 15 -34.97 22.02 -31.66
N GLY A 16 -35.30 22.79 -32.70
CA GLY A 16 -34.34 23.68 -33.37
C GLY A 16 -33.92 24.92 -32.56
N ASP A 17 -34.71 25.35 -31.56
CA ASP A 17 -34.31 26.45 -30.67
C ASP A 17 -33.44 25.93 -29.51
N ARG A 18 -33.70 24.70 -29.05
CA ARG A 18 -32.87 24.00 -28.05
C ARG A 18 -31.48 23.66 -28.59
N GLU A 19 -31.39 23.26 -29.85
CA GLU A 19 -30.10 23.01 -30.51
C GLU A 19 -29.26 24.29 -30.56
N LYS A 20 -29.85 25.41 -30.97
CA LYS A 20 -29.16 26.72 -31.00
C LYS A 20 -28.73 27.21 -29.61
N GLN A 21 -29.48 26.86 -28.57
CA GLN A 21 -29.07 27.17 -27.19
C GLN A 21 -27.92 26.31 -26.75
N LYS A 22 -27.95 25.00 -27.02
CA LYS A 22 -26.83 24.11 -26.74
C LYS A 22 -25.57 24.53 -27.48
N GLU A 23 -25.66 25.00 -28.71
CA GLU A 23 -24.51 25.50 -29.47
C GLU A 23 -23.90 26.75 -28.82
N LYS A 24 -24.74 27.69 -28.36
CA LYS A 24 -24.30 28.88 -27.63
C LYS A 24 -23.71 28.54 -26.26
N GLU A 25 -24.37 27.66 -25.52
CA GLU A 25 -23.89 27.18 -24.22
C GLU A 25 -22.57 26.41 -24.38
N ALA A 26 -22.41 25.59 -25.43
CA ALA A 26 -21.17 24.90 -25.72
C ALA A 26 -20.03 25.88 -26.07
N SER A 27 -20.31 26.94 -26.83
CA SER A 27 -19.30 27.98 -27.12
C SER A 27 -18.91 28.78 -25.87
N ASP A 28 -19.86 29.05 -24.97
CA ASP A 28 -19.59 29.79 -23.74
C ASP A 28 -18.88 28.91 -22.68
N THR A 29 -19.22 27.62 -22.64
CA THR A 29 -18.60 26.63 -21.72
C THR A 29 -17.15 26.35 -22.10
N LEU A 30 -16.82 26.30 -23.39
CA LEU A 30 -15.42 26.18 -23.86
C LEU A 30 -14.51 27.32 -23.37
N ASN A 31 -15.06 28.52 -23.18
CA ASN A 31 -14.30 29.69 -22.73
C ASN A 31 -14.24 29.84 -21.20
N SER A 32 -15.07 29.11 -20.45
CA SER A 32 -15.26 29.33 -19.01
C SER A 32 -15.20 28.07 -18.16
N GLN A 33 -14.78 26.91 -18.68
CA GLN A 33 -14.50 25.77 -17.82
C GLN A 33 -13.21 26.04 -17.02
N PRO A 34 -13.28 26.21 -15.69
CA PRO A 34 -12.07 26.25 -14.88
C PRO A 34 -11.41 24.88 -14.96
N THR A 35 -10.25 24.80 -15.60
CA THR A 35 -9.44 23.59 -15.58
C THR A 35 -9.02 23.32 -14.14
N PHE A 36 -9.09 22.06 -13.72
CA PHE A 36 -8.80 21.62 -12.35
C PHE A 36 -7.34 21.89 -11.92
N ASP A 37 -6.48 22.31 -12.85
CA ASP A 37 -5.07 22.63 -12.64
C ASP A 37 -4.83 23.65 -11.53
N ASN A 38 -5.75 24.60 -11.31
CA ASN A 38 -5.56 25.63 -10.29
C ASN A 38 -5.63 25.10 -8.84
N HIS A 39 -6.06 23.85 -8.66
CA HIS A 39 -6.12 23.15 -7.37
C HIS A 39 -5.09 22.02 -7.26
N LEU A 40 -4.33 21.75 -8.32
CA LEU A 40 -3.27 20.76 -8.29
C LEU A 40 -2.05 21.36 -7.59
N ARG A 41 -1.61 20.69 -6.52
CA ARG A 41 -0.32 20.95 -5.90
C ARG A 41 0.70 20.00 -6.50
N ASP A 42 1.93 20.47 -6.69
CA ASP A 42 3.04 19.61 -7.07
C ASP A 42 3.12 18.42 -6.11
N MET A 43 3.08 17.22 -6.68
CA MET A 43 3.19 15.99 -5.89
C MET A 43 4.56 16.00 -5.21
N PRO A 44 4.65 15.81 -3.87
CA PRO A 44 5.93 15.71 -3.21
C PRO A 44 6.77 14.62 -3.89
N PRO A 45 8.11 14.81 -4.00
CA PRO A 45 8.98 13.87 -4.68
C PRO A 45 8.67 12.47 -4.17
N LYS A 46 8.29 11.59 -5.13
CA LYS A 46 7.82 10.24 -4.88
C LYS A 46 8.75 9.62 -3.84
N GLU A 47 8.23 9.41 -2.63
CA GLU A 47 8.93 8.58 -1.64
C GLU A 47 9.37 7.35 -2.40
N ARG A 48 10.66 7.00 -2.33
CA ARG A 48 11.19 5.84 -3.03
C ARG A 48 10.44 4.66 -2.45
N ILE A 49 9.35 4.26 -3.12
CA ILE A 49 8.61 3.06 -2.81
C ILE A 49 9.63 1.96 -3.04
N ILE A 50 10.23 1.49 -1.96
CA ILE A 50 11.08 0.31 -2.00
C ILE A 50 10.14 -0.76 -2.56
N PRO A 51 10.42 -1.31 -3.75
CA PRO A 51 9.57 -2.34 -4.31
C PRO A 51 9.42 -3.44 -3.27
N TYR A 52 8.17 -3.90 -3.08
CA TYR A 52 7.84 -4.89 -2.08
C TYR A 52 8.79 -6.09 -2.23
N SER A 53 9.66 -6.26 -1.24
CA SER A 53 10.50 -7.44 -1.10
C SER A 53 9.94 -8.26 0.06
N HIS A 54 9.62 -9.51 -0.22
CA HIS A 54 9.12 -10.43 0.80
C HIS A 54 10.09 -10.54 1.98
N GLU A 55 11.40 -10.48 1.70
CA GLU A 55 12.45 -10.52 2.72
C GLU A 55 12.46 -9.27 3.61
N ALA A 56 12.31 -8.08 3.01
CA ALA A 56 12.24 -6.81 3.74
C ALA A 56 10.98 -6.73 4.62
N PHE A 57 9.84 -7.18 4.09
CA PHE A 57 8.61 -7.25 4.86
C PHE A 57 8.71 -8.26 6.01
N ARG A 58 9.26 -9.45 5.75
CA ARG A 58 9.47 -10.48 6.78
C ARG A 58 10.35 -9.94 7.91
N GLN A 59 11.44 -9.26 7.58
CA GLN A 59 12.35 -8.69 8.57
C GLN A 59 11.68 -7.62 9.42
N ALA A 60 10.98 -6.67 8.79
CA ALA A 60 10.23 -5.63 9.50
C ALA A 60 9.11 -6.21 10.39
N ALA A 61 8.41 -7.24 9.93
CA ALA A 61 7.38 -7.92 10.72
C ALA A 61 7.96 -8.64 11.95
N ILE A 62 9.11 -9.30 11.80
CA ILE A 62 9.83 -9.94 12.92
C ILE A 62 10.25 -8.88 13.95
N GLU A 63 10.85 -7.78 13.50
CA GLU A 63 11.28 -6.68 14.37
C GLU A 63 10.10 -6.05 15.12
N TRP A 64 8.96 -5.86 14.44
CA TRP A 64 7.75 -5.35 15.05
C TRP A 64 7.17 -6.29 16.11
N LEU A 65 7.12 -7.60 15.83
CA LEU A 65 6.63 -8.62 16.77
C LEU A 65 7.53 -8.73 18.02
N VAL A 66 8.84 -8.58 17.84
CA VAL A 66 9.82 -8.55 18.95
C VAL A 66 9.65 -7.27 19.77
N ALA A 67 9.55 -6.10 19.11
CA ALA A 67 9.43 -4.80 19.77
C ALA A 67 8.15 -4.69 20.60
N THR A 68 7.05 -5.29 20.13
CA THR A 68 5.76 -5.29 20.82
C THR A 68 5.58 -6.48 21.77
N ASN A 69 6.59 -7.35 21.90
CA ASN A 69 6.54 -8.58 22.68
C ASN A 69 5.32 -9.48 22.34
N GLN A 70 4.89 -9.44 21.08
CA GLN A 70 3.72 -10.16 20.57
C GLN A 70 4.08 -11.52 19.96
N VAL A 71 5.28 -12.04 20.27
CA VAL A 71 5.76 -13.37 19.87
C VAL A 71 4.86 -14.53 20.32
N GLY A 72 3.91 -14.28 21.23
CA GLY A 72 2.92 -15.24 21.71
C GLY A 72 1.50 -15.07 21.15
N LEU A 73 1.27 -14.21 20.14
CA LEU A 73 -0.06 -14.10 19.53
C LEU A 73 -0.50 -15.46 18.99
N ASP A 74 -1.61 -15.94 19.52
CA ASP A 74 -2.29 -17.13 19.05
C ASP A 74 -2.47 -17.07 17.53
N GLN A 75 -2.29 -18.23 16.89
CA GLN A 75 -2.39 -18.45 15.45
C GLN A 75 -3.74 -18.02 14.85
N SER A 76 -4.71 -17.64 15.69
CA SER A 76 -6.02 -17.06 15.37
C SER A 76 -5.97 -15.59 14.93
N PHE A 77 -4.93 -14.83 15.27
CA PHE A 77 -4.81 -13.42 14.88
C PHE A 77 -4.20 -13.23 13.48
N LEU A 78 -3.40 -14.19 13.03
CA LEU A 78 -2.73 -14.14 11.72
C LEU A 78 -3.72 -14.03 10.53
N PRO A 79 -4.84 -14.78 10.47
CA PRO A 79 -5.81 -14.64 9.39
C PRO A 79 -6.47 -13.25 9.33
N SER A 80 -6.73 -12.62 10.48
CA SER A 80 -7.31 -11.28 10.55
C SER A 80 -6.30 -10.20 10.14
N LEU A 81 -5.02 -10.39 10.45
CA LEU A 81 -3.98 -9.45 10.08
C LEU A 81 -3.69 -9.56 8.57
N ILE A 82 -3.71 -10.78 8.03
CA ILE A 82 -3.63 -11.05 6.59
C ILE A 82 -4.82 -10.42 5.85
N SER A 83 -6.06 -10.56 6.36
CA SER A 83 -7.24 -9.97 5.72
C SER A 83 -7.22 -8.44 5.68
N ILE A 84 -6.62 -7.79 6.68
CA ILE A 84 -6.43 -6.33 6.73
C ILE A 84 -5.33 -5.86 5.78
N LEU A 85 -4.27 -6.66 5.58
CA LEU A 85 -3.17 -6.34 4.66
C LEU A 85 -3.46 -6.71 3.20
N THR A 86 -4.34 -7.67 2.93
CA THR A 86 -4.66 -8.10 1.55
C THR A 86 -5.18 -6.98 0.63
N PRO A 87 -6.06 -6.06 1.05
CA PRO A 87 -6.51 -4.96 0.19
C PRO A 87 -5.39 -3.98 -0.13
N SER A 88 -4.45 -3.74 0.80
CA SER A 88 -3.33 -2.82 0.59
C SER A 88 -2.14 -3.45 -0.16
N MET A 89 -2.08 -4.77 -0.28
CA MET A 89 -1.04 -5.50 -1.05
C MET A 89 -1.55 -6.01 -2.41
N SER A 90 -2.87 -5.99 -2.65
CA SER A 90 -3.48 -6.51 -3.88
C SER A 90 -3.07 -5.80 -5.18
N TRP A 91 -2.49 -4.59 -5.11
CA TRP A 91 -2.04 -3.85 -6.30
C TRP A 91 -0.57 -4.13 -6.68
N THR A 92 0.19 -4.88 -5.86
CA THR A 92 1.64 -5.08 -6.06
C THR A 92 2.08 -6.50 -6.39
N THR A 93 1.18 -7.48 -6.47
CA THR A 93 1.59 -8.89 -6.61
C THR A 93 0.72 -9.59 -7.63
N GLN A 94 1.25 -9.72 -8.85
CA GLN A 94 0.66 -10.55 -9.91
C GLN A 94 0.66 -12.05 -9.54
N ASP A 95 1.55 -12.43 -8.63
CA ASP A 95 1.67 -13.78 -8.09
C ASP A 95 1.37 -13.73 -6.59
N GLY A 96 0.36 -14.48 -6.15
CA GLY A 96 -0.14 -14.45 -4.78
C GLY A 96 0.93 -14.68 -3.71
N VAL A 97 0.67 -14.19 -2.49
CA VAL A 97 1.58 -14.35 -1.34
C VAL A 97 1.72 -15.84 -0.99
N HIS A 98 2.92 -16.40 -1.19
CA HIS A 98 3.25 -17.77 -0.82
C HIS A 98 3.48 -17.87 0.69
N ILE A 99 2.55 -18.50 1.41
CA ILE A 99 2.66 -18.75 2.86
C ILE A 99 3.35 -20.10 3.08
N PRO A 100 4.58 -20.15 3.65
CA PRO A 100 5.26 -21.41 3.91
C PRO A 100 4.54 -22.22 5.00
N GLY A 101 4.64 -23.54 4.91
CA GLY A 101 4.03 -24.44 5.89
C GLY A 101 4.68 -24.33 7.28
N ARG A 102 3.92 -24.64 8.33
CA ARG A 102 4.31 -24.53 9.76
C ARG A 102 5.70 -25.09 10.09
N LYS A 103 6.08 -26.23 9.48
CA LYS A 103 7.40 -26.85 9.70
C LYS A 103 8.53 -25.97 9.15
N SER A 104 8.37 -25.49 7.91
CA SER A 104 9.32 -24.59 7.26
C SER A 104 9.43 -23.27 8.01
N THR A 105 8.32 -22.67 8.45
CA THR A 105 8.36 -21.46 9.29
C THR A 105 9.09 -21.68 10.61
N ARG A 106 8.88 -22.84 11.25
CA ARG A 106 9.58 -23.19 12.50
C ARG A 106 11.08 -23.35 12.28
N GLU A 107 11.49 -24.03 11.20
CA GLU A 107 12.90 -24.20 10.86
C GLU A 107 13.56 -22.85 10.56
N GLU A 108 12.91 -21.98 9.79
CA GLU A 108 13.37 -20.62 9.50
C GLU A 108 13.56 -19.76 10.75
N ILE A 109 12.74 -19.94 11.79
CA ILE A 109 12.88 -19.22 13.06
C ILE A 109 13.99 -19.81 13.94
N ILE A 110 14.15 -21.13 13.94
CA ILE A 110 15.13 -21.83 14.81
C ILE A 110 16.56 -21.73 14.26
N GLU A 111 16.74 -21.74 12.93
CA GLU A 111 18.05 -21.67 12.26
C GLU A 111 18.90 -20.48 12.74
N PRO A 112 18.39 -19.23 12.74
CA PRO A 112 19.12 -18.06 13.21
C PRO A 112 19.54 -18.15 14.68
N PHE A 113 18.68 -18.75 15.52
CA PHE A 113 19.00 -18.95 16.94
C PHE A 113 20.14 -19.95 17.11
N LYS A 114 20.10 -21.09 16.42
CA LYS A 114 21.18 -22.08 16.44
C LYS A 114 22.50 -21.47 15.99
N ARG A 115 22.48 -20.71 14.89
CA ARG A 115 23.67 -20.01 14.37
C ARG A 115 24.27 -19.05 15.40
N ARG A 116 23.45 -18.29 16.11
CA ARG A 116 23.92 -17.41 17.19
C ARG A 116 24.53 -18.19 18.35
N MET A 117 23.91 -19.31 18.75
CA MET A 117 24.43 -20.17 19.81
C MET A 117 25.78 -20.80 19.44
N GLU A 118 25.96 -21.20 18.18
CA GLU A 118 27.25 -21.70 17.69
C GLU A 118 28.33 -20.63 17.71
N GLN A 119 28.01 -19.40 17.28
CA GLN A 119 28.94 -18.27 17.34
C GLN A 119 29.33 -17.92 18.78
N LEU A 120 28.36 -17.95 19.70
CA LEU A 120 28.60 -17.73 21.13
C LEU A 120 29.50 -18.83 21.71
N LYS A 121 29.20 -20.09 21.41
CA LYS A 121 30.03 -21.23 21.81
C LYS A 121 31.45 -21.08 21.30
N ALA A 122 31.64 -20.72 20.03
CA ALA A 122 32.96 -20.51 19.45
C ALA A 122 33.74 -19.40 20.18
N LYS A 123 33.09 -18.30 20.57
CA LYS A 123 33.74 -17.19 21.31
C LYS A 123 34.06 -17.53 22.76
N LEU A 124 33.21 -18.33 23.42
CA LEU A 124 33.37 -18.67 24.84
C LEU A 124 34.29 -19.88 25.07
N ASN A 125 34.46 -20.77 24.09
CA ASN A 125 35.39 -21.90 24.19
C ASN A 125 36.86 -21.54 23.93
N VAL A 126 37.18 -20.29 23.59
CA VAL A 126 38.58 -19.86 23.34
C VAL A 126 39.37 -19.68 24.65
N SER A 127 38.72 -19.67 25.82
CA SER A 127 39.37 -19.37 27.10
C SER A 127 39.84 -20.58 27.92
N VAL A 128 39.70 -21.82 27.44
CA VAL A 128 40.09 -23.04 28.20
C VAL A 128 41.47 -23.60 27.87
N GLN A 129 42.24 -22.96 26.96
CA GLN A 129 43.54 -23.48 26.51
C GLN A 129 44.76 -22.59 26.82
N CYS A 130 44.63 -21.55 27.66
CA CYS A 130 45.75 -20.68 28.01
C CYS A 130 45.92 -20.47 29.53
N VAL A 131 46.03 -21.52 30.35
CA VAL A 131 46.78 -21.44 31.62
C VAL A 131 47.33 -22.83 32.00
N TRP A 132 48.44 -23.26 31.40
CA TRP A 132 49.44 -24.13 32.03
C TRP A 132 50.79 -23.81 31.38
N ILE A 133 51.33 -22.64 31.70
CA ILE A 133 52.76 -22.36 31.62
C ILE A 133 53.18 -22.04 33.06
N VAL A 134 53.78 -23.02 33.72
CA VAL A 134 55.09 -23.03 34.42
C VAL A 134 55.17 -24.35 35.18
#